data_AF-A0A1V5YEN1-F1
#
_entry.id   AF-A0A1V5YEN1-F1
#
_cell.length_a   1.000
_cell.length_b   1.000
_cell.length_c   1.000
_cell.angle_alpha   90.00
_cell.angle_beta   90.00
_cell.angle_gamma   90.00
#
_symmetry.space_group_name_H-M   'P 1'
#
loop_
_entity.id
_entity.type
_entity.pdbx_description
1 polymer ?
#
loop_
_entity_poly.entity_id
_entity_poly.type
_entity_poly.pdbx_seq_one_letter_code
_entity_poly.pdbx_strand_id
1 'polypeptide(L)'
;MRRRIDRYREYLETCRAHEIARRLFVMNAFDGALTIMGVVIGAHFSGVSDPHIIITAGFAGALAMGISGISGAYLAERAERKRDLRKLEMAMLQNLNNTYYARATEFASIIVAAVDGISPALSAAILVMPYFFVPEISMQWAFYASLVLGLAVLFTLGVFLARISDERPVVSGIQMIIVGIITIIIVGLLAK
;
A
#
# COMPACT_ATOMS: atom_id res chain seq x y z
N MET A 1 -6.94 5.02 -29.55
CA MET A 1 -6.69 4.52 -28.18
C MET A 1 -5.20 4.47 -27.83
N ARG A 2 -4.31 3.88 -28.68
CA ARG A 2 -2.85 3.84 -28.46
C ARG A 2 -2.18 5.21 -28.18
N ARG A 3 -2.47 6.25 -28.98
CA ARG A 3 -1.91 7.63 -28.79
C ARG A 3 -2.18 8.30 -27.43
N ARG A 4 -3.22 7.89 -26.68
CA ARG A 4 -3.48 8.44 -25.33
C ARG A 4 -2.63 7.73 -24.26
N ILE A 5 -2.44 6.42 -24.41
CA ILE A 5 -1.62 5.60 -23.50
C ILE A 5 -0.15 6.02 -23.59
N ASP A 6 0.35 6.27 -24.80
CA ASP A 6 1.72 6.73 -25.02
C ASP A 6 1.99 8.07 -24.32
N ARG A 7 1.03 9.01 -24.38
CA ARG A 7 1.11 10.31 -23.72
C ARG A 7 1.11 10.20 -22.19
N TYR A 8 0.30 9.30 -21.62
CA TYR A 8 0.29 9.10 -20.17
C TYR A 8 1.58 8.44 -19.67
N ARG A 9 2.15 7.51 -20.44
CA ARG A 9 3.45 6.90 -20.14
C ARG A 9 4.56 7.94 -20.16
N GLU A 10 4.55 8.81 -21.16
CA GLU A 10 5.52 9.90 -21.32
C GLU A 10 5.43 10.92 -20.17
N TYR A 11 4.23 11.22 -19.64
CA TYR A 11 4.08 12.03 -18.42
C TYR A 11 4.71 11.37 -17.18
N LEU A 12 4.47 10.07 -17.00
CA LEU A 12 4.97 9.34 -15.84
C LEU A 12 6.49 9.15 -15.89
N GLU A 13 7.08 9.02 -17.09
CA GLU A 13 8.53 8.99 -17.30
C GLU A 13 9.16 10.38 -17.08
N THR A 14 8.55 11.44 -17.62
CA THR A 14 9.04 12.83 -17.48
C THR A 14 9.15 13.26 -16.01
N CYS A 15 8.20 12.84 -15.17
CA CYS A 15 8.16 13.23 -13.76
C CYS A 15 8.61 12.14 -12.77
N ARG A 16 9.25 11.07 -13.25
CA ARG A 16 9.66 9.89 -12.44
C ARG A 16 8.56 9.33 -11.53
N ALA A 17 7.30 9.50 -11.91
CA ALA A 17 6.15 9.14 -11.09
C ALA A 17 6.10 7.64 -10.81
N HIS A 18 6.64 6.81 -11.71
CA HIS A 18 6.75 5.36 -11.53
C HIS A 18 7.61 4.99 -10.31
N GLU A 19 8.71 5.71 -10.04
CA GLU A 19 9.58 5.42 -8.89
C GLU A 19 8.87 5.72 -7.58
N ILE A 20 8.19 6.87 -7.51
CA ILE A 20 7.40 7.30 -6.34
C ILE A 20 6.23 6.33 -6.13
N ALA A 21 5.49 6.00 -7.19
CA ALA A 21 4.38 5.05 -7.12
C ALA A 21 4.82 3.66 -6.64
N ARG A 22 5.95 3.13 -7.13
CA ARG A 22 6.50 1.86 -6.63
C ARG A 22 6.84 1.93 -5.13
N ARG A 23 7.45 3.03 -4.68
CA ARG A 23 7.80 3.22 -3.26
C ARG A 23 6.56 3.23 -2.39
N LEU A 24 5.56 4.05 -2.76
CA LEU A 24 4.30 4.15 -2.03
C LEU A 24 3.49 2.85 -2.05
N PHE A 25 3.53 2.12 -3.17
CA PHE A 25 2.90 0.81 -3.26
C PHE A 25 3.45 -0.15 -2.20
N VAL A 26 4.79 -0.29 -2.13
CA VAL A 26 5.41 -1.22 -1.18
C VAL A 26 5.14 -0.79 0.26
N MET A 27 5.31 0.50 0.56
CA MET A 27 5.13 1.04 1.91
C MET A 27 3.70 0.85 2.42
N ASN A 28 2.69 1.26 1.65
CA ASN A 28 1.31 1.15 2.14
C ASN A 28 0.74 -0.27 1.99
N ALA A 29 1.18 -1.08 1.01
CA ALA A 29 0.81 -2.50 0.99
C ALA A 29 1.34 -3.23 2.23
N PHE A 30 2.55 -2.88 2.67
CA PHE A 30 3.14 -3.41 3.92
C PHE A 30 2.32 -2.97 5.14
N ASP A 31 1.98 -1.68 5.25
CA ASP A 31 1.15 -1.17 6.34
C ASP A 31 -0.23 -1.82 6.37
N GLY A 32 -0.86 -2.02 5.20
CA GLY A 32 -2.16 -2.69 5.10
C GLY A 32 -2.10 -4.14 5.59
N ALA A 33 -1.03 -4.87 5.23
CA ALA A 33 -0.82 -6.23 5.69
C ALA A 33 -0.62 -6.30 7.21
N LEU A 34 0.26 -5.46 7.77
CA LEU A 34 0.51 -5.45 9.22
C LEU A 34 -0.70 -5.00 10.04
N THR A 35 -1.44 -4.01 9.54
CA THR A 35 -2.64 -3.49 10.23
C THR A 35 -3.70 -4.58 10.35
N ILE A 36 -4.02 -5.27 9.24
CA ILE A 36 -5.01 -6.37 9.27
C ILE A 36 -4.49 -7.56 10.05
N MET A 37 -3.19 -7.88 9.95
CA MET A 37 -2.59 -8.91 10.78
C MET A 37 -2.77 -8.60 12.28
N GLY A 38 -2.60 -7.34 12.68
CA GLY A 38 -2.88 -6.88 14.04
C GLY A 38 -4.34 -7.07 14.45
N VAL A 39 -5.30 -6.69 13.59
CA VAL A 39 -6.74 -6.89 13.82
C VAL A 39 -7.07 -8.36 14.00
N VAL A 40 -6.58 -9.22 13.12
CA VAL A 40 -6.81 -10.66 13.12
C VAL A 40 -6.26 -11.33 14.38
N ILE A 41 -5.04 -10.95 14.80
CA ILE A 41 -4.40 -11.44 16.02
C ILE A 41 -5.15 -10.98 17.25
N GLY A 42 -5.46 -9.68 17.33
CA GLY A 42 -6.21 -9.11 18.44
C GLY A 42 -7.58 -9.77 18.61
N ALA A 43 -8.31 -9.97 17.51
CA ALA A 43 -9.60 -10.65 17.51
C ALA A 43 -9.48 -12.11 18.01
N HIS A 44 -8.49 -12.85 17.52
CA HIS A 44 -8.28 -14.24 17.92
C HIS A 44 -7.98 -14.39 19.41
N PHE A 45 -7.05 -13.59 19.95
CA PHE A 45 -6.69 -13.66 21.37
C PHE A 45 -7.77 -13.09 22.30
N SER A 46 -8.60 -12.15 21.82
CA SER A 46 -9.75 -11.62 22.56
C SER A 46 -10.96 -12.57 22.57
N GLY A 47 -10.87 -13.74 21.94
CA GLY A 47 -11.96 -14.73 21.89
C GLY A 47 -13.10 -14.36 20.93
N VAL A 48 -12.88 -13.43 19.99
CA VAL A 48 -13.88 -13.07 18.99
C VAL A 48 -14.13 -14.26 18.09
N SER A 49 -15.36 -14.78 18.13
CA SER A 49 -15.77 -15.99 17.42
C SER A 49 -16.61 -15.71 16.17
N ASP A 50 -16.95 -14.45 15.92
CA ASP A 50 -17.74 -14.04 14.76
C ASP A 50 -16.81 -13.55 13.61
N PRO A 51 -16.76 -14.26 12.46
CA PRO A 51 -15.97 -13.84 11.30
C PRO A 51 -16.44 -12.51 10.70
N HIS A 52 -17.72 -12.13 10.87
CA HIS A 52 -18.23 -10.85 10.37
C HIS A 52 -17.54 -9.66 11.01
N ILE A 53 -17.14 -9.77 12.28
CA ILE A 53 -16.40 -8.71 12.97
C ILE A 53 -15.04 -8.49 12.31
N ILE A 54 -14.34 -9.57 11.95
CA ILE A 54 -13.02 -9.49 11.32
C ILE A 54 -13.14 -8.97 9.89
N ILE A 55 -14.14 -9.43 9.14
CA ILE A 55 -14.39 -8.95 7.77
C ILE A 55 -14.73 -7.46 7.79
N THR A 56 -15.67 -7.03 8.63
CA THR A 56 -16.10 -5.62 8.70
C THR A 56 -14.99 -4.72 9.22
N ALA A 57 -14.26 -5.12 10.27
CA ALA A 57 -13.11 -4.37 10.77
C ALA A 57 -11.99 -4.29 9.71
N GLY A 58 -11.74 -5.39 8.99
CA GLY A 58 -10.74 -5.43 7.93
C GLY A 58 -11.09 -4.54 6.74
N PHE A 59 -12.34 -4.59 6.27
CA PHE A 59 -12.82 -3.71 5.21
C PHE A 59 -12.87 -2.25 5.65
N ALA A 60 -13.34 -1.96 6.86
CA ALA A 60 -13.37 -0.61 7.40
C ALA A 60 -11.95 -0.03 7.52
N GLY A 61 -11.00 -0.82 8.04
CA GLY A 61 -9.59 -0.44 8.12
C GLY A 61 -8.99 -0.20 6.73
N ALA A 62 -9.23 -1.12 5.78
CA ALA A 62 -8.77 -0.99 4.40
C ALA A 62 -9.31 0.26 3.71
N LEU A 63 -10.61 0.54 3.85
CA LEU A 63 -11.25 1.73 3.28
C LEU A 63 -10.72 3.01 3.93
N ALA A 64 -10.56 3.03 5.25
CA ALA A 64 -9.99 4.17 5.96
C ALA A 64 -8.55 4.46 5.52
N MET A 65 -7.71 3.43 5.42
CA MET A 65 -6.34 3.55 4.91
C MET A 65 -6.34 3.99 3.44
N GLY A 66 -7.24 3.46 2.60
CA GLY A 66 -7.31 3.84 1.20
C GLY A 66 -7.73 5.29 0.98
N ILE A 67 -8.75 5.77 1.69
CA ILE A 67 -9.18 7.18 1.64
C ILE A 67 -8.07 8.09 2.17
N SER A 68 -7.44 7.70 3.29
CA SER A 68 -6.31 8.41 3.90
C SER A 68 -5.13 8.49 2.94
N GLY A 69 -4.76 7.37 2.31
CA GLY A 69 -3.65 7.27 1.38
C GLY A 69 -3.86 8.11 0.12
N ILE A 70 -5.01 7.96 -0.55
CA ILE A 70 -5.35 8.78 -1.73
C ILE A 70 -5.30 10.26 -1.38
N SER A 71 -5.99 10.67 -0.31
CA SER A 71 -6.12 12.08 0.03
C SER A 71 -4.79 12.66 0.50
N GLY A 72 -4.08 11.94 1.36
CA GLY A 72 -2.80 12.34 1.94
C GLY A 72 -1.70 12.42 0.90
N ALA A 73 -1.51 11.36 0.11
CA ALA A 73 -0.51 11.33 -0.95
C ALA A 73 -0.83 12.37 -2.03
N TYR A 74 -2.10 12.56 -2.42
CA TYR A 74 -2.46 13.58 -3.41
C TYR A 74 -2.14 14.99 -2.93
N LEU A 75 -2.53 15.35 -1.70
CA LEU A 75 -2.30 16.67 -1.16
C LEU A 75 -0.80 16.95 -0.97
N ALA A 76 -0.05 15.99 -0.43
CA ALA A 76 1.39 16.11 -0.22
C ALA A 76 2.15 16.20 -1.56
N GLU A 77 1.90 15.27 -2.48
CA GLU A 77 2.59 15.21 -3.77
C GLU A 77 2.24 16.43 -4.63
N ARG A 78 0.99 16.89 -4.61
CA ARG A 78 0.57 18.11 -5.31
C ARG A 78 1.24 19.35 -4.74
N ALA A 79 1.39 19.45 -3.42
CA ALA A 79 2.03 20.59 -2.77
C ALA A 79 3.51 20.70 -3.17
N GLU A 80 4.28 19.61 -3.09
CA GLU A 80 5.70 19.60 -3.48
C GLU A 80 5.88 19.89 -4.97
N ARG A 81 5.10 19.23 -5.82
CA ARG A 81 5.15 19.45 -7.26
C ARG A 81 4.79 20.87 -7.68
N LYS A 82 3.78 21.47 -7.05
CA LYS A 82 3.41 22.87 -7.31
C LYS A 82 4.49 23.83 -6.85
N ARG A 83 5.16 23.54 -5.73
CA ARG A 83 6.31 24.30 -5.24
C ARG A 83 7.47 24.24 -6.24
N ASP A 84 7.78 23.06 -6.76
CA ASP A 84 8.87 22.88 -7.73
C ASP A 84 8.56 23.52 -9.09
N LEU A 85 7.31 23.43 -9.56
CA LEU A 85 6.87 24.17 -10.75
C LEU A 85 7.05 25.68 -10.56
N ARG A 86 6.67 26.22 -9.40
CA ARG A 86 6.80 27.65 -9.11
C ARG A 86 8.24 28.11 -9.03
N LYS A 87 9.15 27.30 -8.48
CA LYS A 87 10.60 27.58 -8.51
C LYS A 87 11.11 27.67 -9.94
N LEU A 88 10.67 26.76 -10.82
CA LEU A 88 11.05 26.76 -12.22
C LEU A 88 10.48 27.98 -12.97
N GLU A 89 9.22 28.35 -12.71
CA GLU A 89 8.60 29.57 -13.27
C GLU A 89 9.40 30.84 -12.92
N MET A 90 9.85 30.96 -11.67
CA MET A 90 10.65 32.09 -11.22
C MET A 90 12.05 32.11 -11.87
N ALA A 91 12.70 30.96 -12.00
CA ALA A 91 14.02 30.86 -12.64
C ALA A 91 13.97 31.18 -14.14
N MET A 92 12.87 30.84 -14.81
CA MET A 92 12.65 31.09 -16.24
C MET A 92 12.01 32.45 -16.53
N LEU A 93 11.55 33.18 -15.51
CA LEU A 93 10.74 34.40 -15.64
C LEU A 93 9.52 34.23 -16.57
N GLN A 94 8.96 33.01 -16.61
CA GLN A 94 7.86 32.66 -17.50
C GLN A 94 6.81 31.82 -16.76
N ASN A 95 5.53 32.07 -17.06
CA ASN A 95 4.43 31.27 -16.53
C ASN A 95 4.36 29.91 -17.23
N LEU A 96 4.37 28.82 -16.46
CA LEU A 96 4.40 27.45 -16.95
C LEU A 96 3.07 26.72 -16.73
N ASN A 97 2.05 27.34 -16.14
CA ASN A 97 0.79 26.68 -15.76
C ASN A 97 0.06 25.99 -16.92
N ASN A 98 0.20 26.49 -18.16
CA ASN A 98 -0.44 25.90 -19.34
C ASN A 98 0.48 24.98 -20.17
N THR A 99 1.66 24.65 -19.64
CA THR A 99 2.64 23.81 -20.34
C THR A 99 2.31 22.33 -20.24
N TYR A 100 2.93 21.55 -21.13
CA TYR A 100 2.92 20.08 -21.06
C TYR A 100 3.42 19.58 -19.70
N TYR A 101 4.49 20.20 -19.18
CA TYR A 101 5.10 19.83 -17.92
C TYR A 101 4.17 20.04 -16.72
N ALA A 102 3.43 21.15 -16.65
CA ALA A 102 2.45 21.40 -15.59
C ALA A 102 1.34 20.34 -15.58
N ARG A 103 0.81 19.97 -16.75
CA ARG A 103 -0.21 18.91 -16.87
C ARG A 103 0.34 17.52 -16.52
N ALA A 104 1.56 17.21 -16.94
CA ALA A 104 2.25 15.96 -16.59
C ALA A 104 2.38 15.81 -15.07
N THR A 105 2.72 16.91 -14.42
CA THR A 105 2.94 17.01 -12.99
C THR A 105 1.66 16.75 -12.19
N GLU A 106 0.54 17.36 -12.57
CA GLU A 106 -0.76 17.13 -11.92
C GLU A 106 -1.27 15.70 -12.13
N PHE A 107 -1.14 15.16 -13.34
CA PHE A 107 -1.51 13.79 -13.64
C PHE A 107 -0.69 12.77 -12.82
N ALA A 108 0.62 13.00 -12.70
CA ALA A 108 1.49 12.16 -11.88
C ALA A 108 1.06 12.14 -10.41
N SER A 109 0.68 13.27 -9.81
CA SER A 109 0.14 13.30 -8.44
C SER A 109 -1.08 12.40 -8.26
N ILE A 110 -2.00 12.39 -9.24
CA ILE A 110 -3.21 11.56 -9.19
C ILE A 110 -2.86 10.07 -9.24
N ILE A 111 -1.95 9.67 -10.14
CA ILE A 111 -1.55 8.27 -10.27
C ILE A 111 -0.82 7.78 -9.02
N VAL A 112 0.11 8.60 -8.50
CA VAL A 112 0.85 8.31 -7.27
C VAL A 112 -0.11 8.12 -6.10
N ALA A 113 -1.09 9.02 -5.94
CA ALA A 113 -2.11 8.92 -4.89
C ALA A 113 -3.05 7.71 -5.03
N ALA A 114 -3.44 7.37 -6.26
CA ALA A 114 -4.26 6.19 -6.50
C ALA A 114 -3.53 4.90 -6.11
N VAL A 115 -2.25 4.78 -6.49
CA VAL A 115 -1.42 3.63 -6.12
C VAL A 115 -1.25 3.54 -4.61
N ASP A 116 -1.00 4.69 -3.96
CA ASP A 116 -0.86 4.80 -2.52
C ASP A 116 -2.06 4.19 -1.78
N GLY A 117 -3.29 4.66 -2.05
CA GLY A 117 -4.46 4.14 -1.32
C GLY A 117 -5.04 2.81 -1.81
N ILE A 118 -4.78 2.37 -3.04
CA ILE A 118 -5.19 1.03 -3.50
C ILE A 118 -4.33 -0.05 -2.85
N SER A 119 -3.03 0.22 -2.65
CA SER A 119 -2.08 -0.77 -2.15
C SER A 119 -2.40 -1.37 -0.76
N PRO A 120 -2.78 -0.62 0.29
CA PRO A 120 -3.16 -1.20 1.59
C PRO A 120 -4.44 -2.01 1.48
N ALA A 121 -5.41 -1.57 0.65
CA ALA A 121 -6.67 -2.26 0.46
C ALA A 121 -6.49 -3.63 -0.21
N LEU A 122 -5.55 -3.75 -1.16
CA LEU A 122 -5.20 -5.03 -1.78
C LEU A 122 -4.62 -6.01 -0.76
N SER A 123 -3.65 -5.56 0.06
CA SER A 123 -3.08 -6.39 1.12
C SER A 123 -4.16 -6.81 2.12
N ALA A 124 -4.96 -5.86 2.59
CA ALA A 124 -6.03 -6.13 3.54
C ALA A 124 -7.04 -7.16 3.01
N ALA A 125 -7.46 -7.02 1.75
CA ALA A 125 -8.37 -7.97 1.11
C ALA A 125 -7.80 -9.39 1.07
N ILE A 126 -6.49 -9.54 0.78
CA ILE A 126 -5.82 -10.86 0.79
C ILE A 126 -5.86 -11.49 2.17
N LEU A 127 -5.62 -10.73 3.23
CA LEU A 127 -5.60 -11.26 4.61
C LEU A 127 -7.02 -11.57 5.13
N VAL A 128 -8.04 -10.79 4.74
CA VAL A 128 -9.43 -11.04 5.15
C VAL A 128 -10.05 -12.21 4.38
N MET A 129 -9.53 -12.55 3.20
CA MET A 129 -10.10 -13.56 2.29
C MET A 129 -10.46 -14.90 2.96
N PRO A 130 -9.65 -15.51 3.84
CA PRO A 130 -10.00 -16.77 4.50
C PRO A 130 -11.28 -16.71 5.33
N TYR A 131 -11.61 -15.55 5.92
CA TYR A 131 -12.78 -15.41 6.79
C TYR A 131 -14.11 -15.50 6.05
N PHE A 132 -14.13 -15.30 4.72
CA PHE A 132 -15.32 -15.51 3.90
C PHE A 132 -15.71 -16.98 3.75
N PHE A 133 -14.79 -17.92 4.02
CA PHE A 133 -15.04 -19.35 3.94
C PHE A 133 -15.53 -19.95 5.27
N VAL A 134 -15.72 -19.14 6.31
CA VAL A 134 -16.35 -19.58 7.56
C VAL A 134 -17.87 -19.61 7.33
N PRO A 135 -18.58 -20.72 7.63
CA PRO A 135 -18.20 -21.82 8.53
C PRO A 135 -17.65 -23.09 7.86
N GLU A 136 -17.44 -23.12 6.54
CA GLU A 136 -16.87 -24.30 5.85
C GLU A 136 -15.47 -24.65 6.38
N ILE A 137 -14.68 -23.61 6.71
CA ILE A 137 -13.46 -23.74 7.51
C ILE A 137 -13.70 -23.23 8.95
N SER A 138 -13.00 -23.83 9.92
CA SER A 138 -13.07 -23.35 11.30
C SER A 138 -12.40 -21.98 11.45
N MET A 139 -12.83 -21.21 12.45
CA MET A 139 -12.24 -19.90 12.77
C MET A 139 -10.72 -19.98 13.03
N GLN A 140 -10.26 -21.09 13.62
CA GLN A 140 -8.83 -21.36 13.85
C GLN A 140 -8.06 -21.53 12.54
N TRP A 141 -8.63 -22.26 11.57
CA TRP A 141 -8.01 -22.45 10.26
C TRP A 141 -8.03 -21.16 9.43
N ALA A 142 -9.10 -20.37 9.51
CA ALA A 142 -9.15 -19.04 8.89
C ALA A 142 -8.05 -18.12 9.42
N PHE A 143 -7.83 -18.13 10.75
CA PHE A 143 -6.75 -17.40 11.40
C PHE A 143 -5.36 -17.82 10.88
N TYR A 144 -5.04 -19.12 10.90
CA TYR A 144 -3.74 -19.59 10.39
C TYR A 144 -3.55 -19.29 8.91
N ALA A 145 -4.59 -19.46 8.09
CA ALA A 145 -4.55 -19.11 6.67
C ALA A 145 -4.27 -17.61 6.48
N SER A 146 -4.93 -16.74 7.25
CA SER A 146 -4.70 -15.29 7.21
C SER A 146 -3.25 -14.93 7.58
N LEU A 147 -2.68 -15.58 8.60
CA LEU A 147 -1.28 -15.34 8.98
C LEU A 147 -0.30 -15.79 7.91
N VAL A 148 -0.50 -16.99 7.34
CA VAL A 148 0.34 -17.51 6.26
C VAL A 148 0.27 -16.61 5.03
N LEU A 149 -0.94 -16.17 4.64
CA LEU A 149 -1.11 -15.22 3.54
C LEU A 149 -0.44 -13.88 3.84
N GLY A 150 -0.56 -13.36 5.06
CA GLY A 150 0.12 -12.14 5.47
C GLY A 150 1.64 -12.24 5.36
N LEU A 151 2.24 -13.33 5.88
CA LEU A 151 3.68 -13.57 5.75
C LEU A 151 4.10 -13.76 4.28
N ALA A 152 3.27 -14.41 3.47
CA ALA A 152 3.52 -14.55 2.03
C ALA A 152 3.49 -13.19 1.31
N VAL A 153 2.53 -12.32 1.64
CA VAL A 153 2.47 -10.94 1.13
C VAL A 153 3.75 -10.18 1.52
N LEU A 154 4.14 -10.21 2.80
CA LEU A 154 5.38 -9.56 3.27
C LEU A 154 6.61 -10.11 2.54
N PHE A 155 6.72 -11.42 2.38
CA PHE A 155 7.82 -12.04 1.64
C PHE A 155 7.86 -11.57 0.18
N THR A 156 6.71 -11.52 -0.49
CA THR A 156 6.61 -11.07 -1.88
C THR A 156 6.98 -9.60 -2.04
N LEU A 157 6.57 -8.75 -1.10
CA LEU A 157 6.96 -7.33 -1.06
C LEU A 157 8.47 -7.17 -0.84
N GLY A 158 9.07 -8.00 0.01
CA GLY A 158 10.53 -7.97 0.26
C GLY A 158 11.32 -8.42 -0.97
N VAL A 159 10.88 -9.51 -1.61
CA VAL A 159 11.44 -9.96 -2.90
C VAL A 159 11.31 -8.89 -3.97
N PHE A 160 10.17 -8.20 -4.03
CA PHE A 160 9.94 -7.11 -4.97
C PHE A 160 10.89 -5.92 -4.71
N LEU A 161 11.08 -5.53 -3.45
CA LEU A 161 11.98 -4.45 -3.08
C LEU A 161 13.44 -4.78 -3.39
N ALA A 162 13.89 -6.00 -3.08
CA ALA A 162 15.24 -6.45 -3.40
C ALA A 162 15.55 -6.46 -4.91
N ARG A 163 14.57 -6.80 -5.75
CA ARG A 163 14.72 -6.70 -7.21
C ARG A 163 14.89 -5.27 -7.70
N ILE A 164 14.39 -4.28 -6.95
CA ILE A 164 14.56 -2.86 -7.29
C ILE A 164 15.93 -2.35 -6.83
N SER A 165 16.43 -2.86 -5.70
CA SER A 165 17.70 -2.41 -5.08
C SER A 165 18.93 -3.23 -5.49
N ASP A 166 18.82 -4.15 -6.46
CA ASP A 166 19.87 -5.13 -6.83
C ASP A 166 20.42 -5.92 -5.63
N GLU A 167 19.56 -6.18 -4.63
CA GLU A 167 19.88 -6.96 -3.44
C GLU A 167 19.43 -8.42 -3.57
N ARG A 168 19.84 -9.26 -2.63
CA ARG A 168 19.46 -10.68 -2.61
C ARG A 168 17.97 -10.83 -2.27
N PRO A 169 17.11 -11.36 -3.18
CA PRO A 169 15.66 -11.36 -2.99
C PRO A 169 15.18 -12.14 -1.77
N VAL A 170 15.80 -13.30 -1.52
CA VAL A 170 15.48 -14.15 -0.38
C VAL A 170 15.82 -13.46 0.94
N VAL A 171 16.91 -12.71 1.00
CA VAL A 171 17.35 -12.02 2.23
C VAL A 171 16.35 -10.92 2.61
N SER A 172 15.96 -10.08 1.66
CA SER A 172 14.96 -9.03 1.92
C SER A 172 13.58 -9.61 2.24
N GLY A 173 13.17 -10.69 1.56
CA GLY A 173 11.95 -11.41 1.91
C GLY A 173 11.96 -11.94 3.35
N ILE A 174 13.08 -12.52 3.79
CA ILE A 174 13.25 -12.99 5.16
C ILE A 174 13.22 -11.82 6.16
N GLN A 175 13.87 -10.70 5.85
CA GLN A 175 13.82 -9.50 6.69
C GLN A 175 12.37 -9.03 6.91
N MET A 176 11.56 -8.99 5.85
CA MET A 176 10.14 -8.63 5.98
C MET A 176 9.33 -9.65 6.77
N ILE A 177 9.60 -10.96 6.62
CA ILE A 177 9.01 -11.99 7.48
C ILE A 177 9.37 -11.75 8.94
N ILE A 178 10.63 -11.43 9.25
CA ILE A 178 11.08 -11.16 10.62
C ILE A 178 10.28 -9.99 11.21
N VAL A 179 10.07 -8.91 10.46
CA VAL A 179 9.23 -7.80 10.92
C VAL A 179 7.79 -8.26 11.19
N GLY A 180 7.20 -9.05 10.29
CA GLY A 180 5.87 -9.65 10.50
C GLY A 180 5.78 -10.52 11.76
N ILE A 181 6.78 -11.37 12.01
CA ILE A 181 6.86 -12.20 13.22
C ILE A 181 6.98 -11.33 14.48
N ILE A 182 7.79 -10.27 14.45
CA ILE A 182 7.90 -9.32 15.57
C ILE A 182 6.54 -8.66 15.83
N THR A 183 5.83 -8.22 14.79
CA THR A 183 4.47 -7.67 14.92
C THR A 183 3.52 -8.68 15.52
N ILE A 184 3.56 -9.94 15.08
CA ILE A 184 2.72 -11.01 15.64
C ILE A 184 2.97 -11.17 17.14
N ILE A 185 4.23 -11.20 17.56
CA ILE A 185 4.61 -11.36 18.97
C ILE A 185 4.14 -10.15 19.78
N ILE A 186 4.43 -8.93 19.34
CA ILE A 186 4.10 -7.71 20.08
C ILE A 186 2.57 -7.55 20.22
N VAL A 187 1.83 -7.69 19.12
CA VAL A 187 0.37 -7.55 19.15
C VAL A 187 -0.28 -8.68 19.93
N GLY A 188 0.23 -9.91 19.78
CA GLY A 188 -0.25 -11.06 20.56
C GLY A 188 -0.03 -10.91 22.06
N LEU A 189 1.07 -10.27 22.48
CA LEU A 189 1.32 -9.94 23.89
C LEU A 189 0.37 -8.86 24.41
N LEU A 190 0.00 -7.88 23.59
CA LEU A 190 -0.93 -6.82 23.96
C LEU A 190 -2.39 -7.31 24.04
N ALA A 191 -2.74 -8.33 23.28
CA ALA A 191 -4.10 -8.87 23.20
C ALA A 191 -4.41 -9.92 24.29
N LYS A 192 -3.48 -10.17 25.21
CA LYS A 192 -3.60 -11.15 26.30
C LYS A 192 -3.84 -10.46 27.63
#